data_AF-A0A2A4F296-F1
#
_entry.id   AF-A0A2A4F296-F1
#
_cell.length_a   1.000
_cell.length_b   1.000
_cell.length_c   1.000
_cell.angle_alpha   90.00
_cell.angle_beta   90.00
_cell.angle_gamma   90.00
#
_symmetry.space_group_name_H-M   'P 1'
#
loop_
_entity.id
_entity.type
_entity.pdbx_description
1 polymer ?
#
loop_
_entity_poly.entity_id
_entity_poly.type
_entity_poly.pdbx_seq_one_letter_code
_entity_poly.pdbx_strand_id
1 'polypeptide(L)'
;MSLSFLAFLSVLQGVTELFPVSSLGHTLLVPALFGMHIDKHAPQLLPFLVALHLGTALALLWYFRTRWIELIRGFFASLGGRKNDEGHLMWALIIGTIPTGLVGLLLEKRIERVFHDLRIVAIALIVNGALLWIGDRIQRSRAHQPPEKLTFKQAFFVGLAQVGALIPGFSRSGLTMIAGNAAGLSAEKAAEFSFLLGTPIIFAAGVLELPKLFHARDQLADALLGGVLTAVAAYLSVRFLMRYFEGRGRLASFGMYCAIAGVFCLGWFMFHPQPV
;
A
#
# COMPACT_ATOMS: atom_id res chain seq x y z
N MET A 1 -0.29 -16.11 -18.83
CA MET A 1 0.91 -16.43 -18.02
C MET A 1 0.84 -17.89 -17.56
N SER A 2 1.90 -18.51 -17.00
CA SER A 2 1.69 -19.82 -16.35
C SER A 2 0.84 -19.65 -15.09
N LEU A 3 -0.01 -20.63 -14.78
CA LEU A 3 -0.91 -20.56 -13.62
C LEU A 3 -0.14 -20.43 -12.30
N SER A 4 1.01 -21.08 -12.18
CA SER A 4 1.88 -20.99 -11.00
C SER A 4 2.44 -19.59 -10.80
N PHE A 5 2.91 -18.95 -11.87
CA PHE A 5 3.43 -17.58 -11.82
C PHE A 5 2.33 -16.57 -11.48
N LEU A 6 1.15 -16.72 -12.10
CA LEU A 6 -0.02 -15.92 -11.79
C LEU A 6 -0.40 -16.01 -10.32
N ALA A 7 -0.54 -17.24 -9.79
CA ALA A 7 -0.91 -17.46 -8.40
C ALA A 7 0.15 -16.89 -7.44
N PHE A 8 1.43 -17.11 -7.73
CA PHE A 8 2.54 -16.57 -6.96
C PHE A 8 2.48 -15.04 -6.88
N LEU A 9 2.38 -14.36 -8.03
CA LEU A 9 2.41 -12.90 -8.09
C LEU A 9 1.16 -12.28 -7.44
N SER A 10 0.00 -12.91 -7.61
CA SER A 10 -1.26 -12.47 -6.99
C SER A 10 -1.23 -12.58 -5.46
N VAL A 11 -0.73 -13.69 -4.93
CA VAL A 11 -0.56 -13.87 -3.47
C VAL A 11 0.50 -12.91 -2.94
N LEU A 12 1.63 -12.76 -3.63
CA LEU A 12 2.69 -11.83 -3.25
C LEU A 12 2.15 -10.40 -3.15
N GLN A 13 1.43 -9.93 -4.18
CA GLN A 13 0.80 -8.61 -4.18
C GLN A 13 -0.19 -8.46 -3.03
N GLY A 14 -1.12 -9.42 -2.84
CA GLY A 14 -2.14 -9.33 -1.81
C GLY A 14 -1.58 -9.28 -0.40
N VAL A 15 -0.49 -10.00 -0.14
CA VAL A 15 0.23 -9.92 1.14
C VAL A 15 0.98 -8.60 1.27
N THR A 16 1.84 -8.27 0.31
CA THR A 16 2.81 -7.18 0.44
C THR A 16 2.19 -5.78 0.28
N GLU A 17 1.01 -5.66 -0.32
CA GLU A 17 0.32 -4.36 -0.52
C GLU A 17 -0.13 -3.73 0.80
N LEU A 18 -0.52 -4.57 1.77
CA LEU A 18 -0.97 -4.10 3.08
C LEU A 18 0.15 -4.07 4.10
N PHE A 19 1.03 -5.06 4.05
CA PHE A 19 2.19 -5.10 4.94
C PHE A 19 3.08 -3.88 4.67
N PRO A 20 3.73 -3.31 5.70
CA PRO A 20 4.56 -2.15 5.52
C PRO A 20 5.92 -2.50 4.90
N VAL A 21 5.94 -3.27 3.80
CA VAL A 21 7.15 -3.88 3.21
C VAL A 21 7.38 -3.54 1.74
N SER A 22 6.55 -2.69 1.14
CA SER A 22 6.59 -2.28 -0.27
C SER A 22 6.20 -3.41 -1.23
N SER A 23 4.94 -3.43 -1.66
CA SER A 23 4.44 -4.36 -2.68
C SER A 23 5.17 -4.23 -4.00
N LEU A 24 5.28 -3.01 -4.54
CA LEU A 24 6.02 -2.76 -5.77
C LEU A 24 7.48 -3.19 -5.66
N GLY A 25 8.12 -3.00 -4.51
CA GLY A 25 9.47 -3.50 -4.25
C GLY A 25 9.54 -5.03 -4.39
N HIS A 26 8.63 -5.76 -3.76
CA HIS A 26 8.61 -7.22 -3.81
C HIS A 26 8.21 -7.77 -5.18
N THR A 27 7.24 -7.15 -5.84
CA THR A 27 6.79 -7.48 -7.20
C THR A 27 7.92 -7.33 -8.22
N LEU A 28 8.89 -6.44 -7.99
CA LEU A 28 10.07 -6.29 -8.86
C LEU A 28 11.24 -7.18 -8.42
N LEU A 29 11.59 -7.17 -7.13
CA LEU A 29 12.78 -7.85 -6.61
C LEU A 29 12.63 -9.37 -6.58
N VAL A 30 11.49 -9.89 -6.10
CA VAL A 30 11.35 -11.33 -5.87
C VAL A 30 11.34 -12.11 -7.19
N PRO A 31 10.56 -11.74 -8.22
CA PRO A 31 10.64 -12.43 -9.51
C PRO A 31 12.04 -12.40 -10.13
N ALA A 32 12.72 -11.26 -10.04
CA ALA A 32 14.07 -11.10 -10.55
C ALA A 32 15.10 -12.01 -9.86
N LEU A 33 14.96 -12.27 -8.56
CA LEU A 33 15.83 -13.22 -7.84
C LEU A 33 15.72 -14.66 -8.37
N PHE A 34 14.55 -15.06 -8.86
CA PHE A 34 14.32 -16.38 -9.44
C PHE A 34 14.57 -16.42 -10.96
N GLY A 35 15.13 -15.36 -11.55
CA GLY A 35 15.31 -15.25 -13.00
C GLY A 35 13.99 -15.21 -13.79
N MET A 36 12.87 -14.91 -13.10
CA MET A 36 11.57 -14.74 -13.75
C MET A 36 11.53 -13.36 -14.41
N HIS A 37 11.54 -13.36 -15.73
CA HIS A 37 11.53 -12.13 -16.52
C HIS A 37 10.11 -11.58 -16.56
N ILE A 38 9.90 -10.45 -15.88
CA ILE A 38 8.69 -9.64 -16.06
C ILE A 38 8.97 -8.66 -17.18
N ASP A 39 8.46 -8.96 -18.37
CA ASP A 39 8.50 -8.00 -19.48
C ASP A 39 7.62 -6.80 -19.10
N LYS A 40 8.28 -5.70 -18.71
CA LYS A 40 7.65 -4.44 -18.31
C LYS A 40 6.90 -3.77 -19.47
N HIS A 41 7.23 -4.12 -20.71
CA HIS A 41 6.60 -3.62 -21.92
C HIS A 41 5.50 -4.55 -22.43
N ALA A 42 5.33 -5.73 -21.81
CA ALA A 42 4.24 -6.62 -22.15
C ALA A 42 2.90 -5.87 -21.97
N PRO A 43 2.07 -5.77 -23.02
CA PRO A 43 0.77 -5.09 -22.93
C PRO A 43 -0.15 -5.68 -21.85
N GLN A 44 0.15 -6.91 -21.43
CA GLN A 44 -0.63 -7.74 -20.51
C GLN A 44 -0.31 -7.47 -19.05
N LEU A 45 0.88 -6.91 -18.75
CA LEU A 45 1.34 -6.75 -17.38
C LEU A 45 0.57 -5.65 -16.65
N LEU A 46 0.40 -4.48 -17.27
CA LEU A 46 -0.26 -3.35 -16.64
C LEU A 46 -1.74 -3.67 -16.28
N PRO A 47 -2.57 -4.21 -17.21
CA PRO A 47 -3.94 -4.59 -16.88
C PRO A 47 -4.00 -5.69 -15.80
N PHE A 48 -3.08 -6.65 -15.83
CA PHE A 48 -2.99 -7.68 -14.79
C PHE A 48 -2.67 -7.08 -13.41
N LEU A 49 -1.64 -6.24 -13.31
CA LEU A 49 -1.26 -5.56 -12.06
C LEU A 49 -2.40 -4.69 -11.52
N VAL A 50 -3.11 -3.98 -12.39
CA VAL A 50 -4.30 -3.20 -12.05
C VAL A 50 -5.37 -4.08 -11.40
N ALA A 51 -5.66 -5.25 -11.98
CA ALA A 51 -6.65 -6.17 -11.43
C ALA A 51 -6.24 -6.70 -10.04
N LEU A 52 -4.95 -6.93 -9.80
CA LEU A 52 -4.45 -7.30 -8.47
C LEU A 52 -4.71 -6.17 -7.45
N HIS A 53 -4.33 -4.93 -7.78
CA HIS A 53 -4.56 -3.76 -6.91
C HIS A 53 -6.06 -3.58 -6.60
N LEU A 54 -6.92 -3.74 -7.60
CA LEU A 54 -8.37 -3.70 -7.40
C LEU A 54 -8.84 -4.82 -6.46
N GLY A 55 -8.28 -6.02 -6.58
CA GLY A 55 -8.49 -7.12 -5.63
C GLY A 55 -8.19 -6.72 -4.18
N THR A 56 -7.05 -6.04 -3.93
CA THR A 56 -6.73 -5.52 -2.60
C THR A 56 -7.73 -4.46 -2.13
N ALA A 57 -8.14 -3.53 -2.98
CA ALA A 57 -9.15 -2.51 -2.63
C ALA A 57 -10.49 -3.16 -2.25
N LEU A 58 -10.94 -4.15 -3.02
CA LEU A 58 -12.18 -4.90 -2.72
C LEU A 58 -12.08 -5.64 -1.39
N ALA A 59 -10.91 -6.24 -1.07
CA ALA A 59 -10.68 -6.88 0.22
C ALA A 59 -10.78 -5.88 1.39
N LEU A 60 -10.22 -4.68 1.24
CA LEU A 60 -10.31 -3.62 2.25
C LEU A 60 -11.74 -3.10 2.40
N LEU A 61 -12.45 -2.86 1.30
CA LEU A 61 -13.87 -2.46 1.32
C LEU A 61 -14.72 -3.49 2.05
N TRP A 62 -14.49 -4.78 1.80
CA TRP A 62 -15.22 -5.87 2.44
C TRP A 62 -14.87 -6.03 3.94
N TYR A 63 -13.58 -5.99 4.27
CA TYR A 63 -13.11 -6.11 5.66
C TYR A 63 -13.67 -4.96 6.52
N PHE A 64 -13.53 -3.73 6.04
CA PHE A 64 -14.01 -2.52 6.72
C PHE A 64 -15.46 -2.14 6.35
N ARG A 65 -16.28 -3.05 5.81
CA ARG A 65 -17.63 -2.70 5.29
C ARG A 65 -18.52 -1.96 6.30
N THR A 66 -18.54 -2.42 7.55
CA THR A 66 -19.31 -1.77 8.62
C THR A 66 -18.73 -0.39 8.93
N ARG A 67 -17.39 -0.31 8.99
CA ARG A 67 -16.69 0.96 9.23
C ARG A 67 -16.93 1.98 8.12
N TRP A 68 -16.94 1.56 6.86
CA TRP A 68 -17.30 2.41 5.73
C TRP A 68 -18.73 2.92 5.82
N ILE A 69 -19.69 2.07 6.20
CA ILE A 69 -21.09 2.48 6.41
C ILE A 69 -21.18 3.56 7.51
N GLU A 70 -20.46 3.38 8.63
CA GLU A 70 -20.38 4.38 9.71
C GLU A 70 -19.77 5.70 9.22
N LEU A 71 -18.64 5.65 8.52
CA LEU A 71 -17.96 6.84 7.97
C LEU A 71 -18.86 7.61 7.00
N ILE A 72 -19.54 6.91 6.09
CA ILE A 72 -20.44 7.52 5.12
C ILE A 72 -21.63 8.17 5.82
N ARG A 73 -22.27 7.47 6.77
CA ARG A 73 -23.37 8.04 7.57
C ARG A 73 -22.92 9.26 8.38
N GLY A 74 -21.76 9.17 9.03
CA GLY A 74 -21.16 10.26 9.80
C GLY A 74 -20.82 11.47 8.94
N PHE A 75 -20.33 11.26 7.73
CA PHE A 75 -20.05 12.32 6.75
C PHE A 75 -21.32 13.08 6.36
N PHE A 76 -22.39 12.38 5.97
CA PHE A 76 -23.66 13.04 5.64
C PHE A 76 -24.29 13.74 6.86
N ALA A 77 -24.17 13.17 8.06
CA ALA A 77 -24.60 13.84 9.28
C ALA A 77 -23.79 15.12 9.57
N SER A 78 -22.48 15.12 9.28
CA SER A 78 -21.60 16.29 9.40
C SER A 78 -21.97 17.39 8.42
N LEU A 79 -22.38 17.05 7.20
CA LEU A 79 -22.90 18.03 6.23
C LEU A 79 -24.20 18.69 6.71
N GLY A 80 -25.03 17.95 7.44
CA GLY A 80 -26.22 18.47 8.13
C GLY A 80 -25.93 19.25 9.42
N GLY A 81 -24.66 19.58 9.70
CA GLY A 81 -24.26 20.38 10.88
C GLY A 81 -24.02 19.59 12.17
N ARG A 82 -24.20 18.26 12.18
CA ARG A 82 -23.95 17.44 13.38
C ARG A 82 -22.48 17.10 13.51
N LYS A 83 -21.83 17.59 14.57
CA LYS A 83 -20.46 17.17 14.91
C LYS A 83 -20.47 15.71 15.38
N ASN A 84 -19.72 14.86 14.69
CA ASN A 84 -19.55 13.45 15.00
C ASN A 84 -18.16 12.97 14.54
N ASP A 85 -17.69 11.90 15.15
CA ASP A 85 -16.30 11.46 15.01
C ASP A 85 -16.03 10.74 13.70
N GLU A 86 -17.02 10.00 13.22
CA GLU A 86 -17.02 9.29 11.94
C GLU A 86 -16.93 10.27 10.77
N GLY A 87 -17.70 11.35 10.81
CA GLY A 87 -17.67 12.42 9.82
C GLY A 87 -16.34 13.16 9.84
N HIS A 88 -15.79 13.43 11.03
CA HIS A 88 -14.45 14.01 11.17
C HIS A 88 -13.38 13.10 10.55
N LEU A 89 -13.43 11.80 10.82
CA LEU A 89 -12.51 10.83 10.24
C LEU A 89 -12.67 10.73 8.72
N MET A 90 -13.89 10.76 8.19
CA MET A 90 -14.12 10.76 6.74
C MET A 90 -13.54 12.01 6.07
N TRP A 91 -13.71 13.20 6.67
CA TRP A 91 -13.06 14.42 6.20
C TRP A 91 -11.53 14.33 6.26
N ALA A 92 -10.98 13.77 7.34
CA ALA A 92 -9.55 13.54 7.44
C ALA A 92 -9.03 12.58 6.34
N LEU A 93 -9.78 11.53 6.01
CA LEU A 93 -9.46 10.63 4.88
C LEU A 93 -9.50 11.37 3.54
N ILE A 94 -10.54 12.17 3.28
CA ILE A 94 -10.64 12.99 2.05
C ILE A 94 -9.44 13.95 1.95
N ILE A 95 -9.10 14.64 3.02
CA ILE A 95 -7.98 15.59 3.02
C ILE A 95 -6.64 14.88 2.84
N GLY A 96 -6.47 13.70 3.45
CA GLY A 96 -5.26 12.90 3.31
C GLY A 96 -5.09 12.28 1.92
N THR A 97 -6.15 12.05 1.14
CA THR A 97 -6.00 11.48 -0.22
C THR A 97 -5.59 12.54 -1.24
N ILE A 98 -5.90 13.81 -1.01
CA ILE A 98 -5.64 14.92 -1.95
C ILE A 98 -4.17 14.99 -2.40
N PRO A 99 -3.15 15.03 -1.50
CA PRO A 99 -1.76 15.17 -1.93
C PRO A 99 -1.30 14.03 -2.85
N THR A 100 -1.62 12.79 -2.47
CA THR A 100 -1.22 11.62 -3.28
C THR A 100 -1.97 11.56 -4.59
N GLY A 101 -3.29 11.79 -4.59
CA GLY A 101 -4.09 11.80 -5.81
C GLY A 101 -3.61 12.87 -6.80
N LEU A 102 -3.34 14.08 -6.31
CA LEU A 102 -2.85 15.18 -7.14
C LEU A 102 -1.47 14.87 -7.73
N VAL A 103 -0.53 14.42 -6.90
CA VAL A 103 0.83 14.11 -7.39
C VAL A 103 0.81 12.89 -8.32
N GLY A 104 0.00 11.87 -8.03
CA GLY A 104 -0.18 10.71 -8.89
C GLY A 104 -0.65 11.10 -10.29
N LEU A 105 -1.70 11.93 -10.38
CA LEU A 105 -2.23 12.43 -11.67
C LEU A 105 -1.22 13.31 -12.43
N LEU A 106 -0.40 14.10 -11.73
CA LEU A 106 0.58 15.01 -12.37
C LEU A 106 1.87 14.30 -12.80
N LEU A 107 2.28 13.22 -12.11
CA LEU A 107 3.58 12.56 -12.28
C LEU A 107 3.52 11.16 -12.88
N GLU A 108 2.33 10.62 -13.19
CA GLU A 108 2.12 9.27 -13.76
C GLU A 108 3.16 8.91 -14.84
N LYS A 109 3.28 9.75 -15.88
CA LYS A 109 4.19 9.53 -17.03
C LYS A 109 5.69 9.74 -16.76
N ARG A 110 6.06 10.30 -15.61
CA ARG A 110 7.46 10.52 -15.21
C ARG A 110 7.97 9.41 -14.30
N ILE A 111 7.12 8.85 -13.45
CA ILE A 111 7.50 7.80 -12.49
C ILE A 111 7.86 6.49 -13.21
N GLU A 112 7.13 6.14 -14.29
CA GLU A 112 7.38 4.94 -15.10
C GLU A 112 8.81 4.87 -15.69
N ARG A 113 9.44 6.02 -15.93
CA ARG A 113 10.75 6.09 -16.60
C ARG A 113 11.94 6.03 -15.65
N VAL A 114 11.74 6.21 -14.34
CA VAL A 114 12.83 6.49 -13.39
C VAL A 114 13.36 5.24 -12.68
N PHE A 115 12.67 4.09 -12.76
CA PHE A 115 13.00 2.91 -11.94
C PHE A 115 13.14 1.62 -12.75
N HIS A 116 14.18 1.55 -13.58
CA HIS A 116 14.59 0.31 -14.25
C HIS A 116 15.62 -0.50 -13.47
N ASP A 117 16.32 0.12 -12.51
CA ASP A 117 17.40 -0.50 -11.77
C ASP A 117 16.92 -1.09 -10.42
N LEU A 118 16.97 -2.41 -10.30
CA LEU A 118 16.58 -3.15 -9.10
C LEU A 118 17.48 -2.83 -7.88
N ARG A 119 18.70 -2.31 -8.08
CA ARG A 119 19.56 -1.82 -6.98
C ARG A 119 18.93 -0.63 -6.29
N ILE A 120 18.32 0.29 -7.05
CA ILE A 120 17.63 1.46 -6.50
C ILE A 120 16.44 1.01 -5.66
N VAL A 121 15.67 0.04 -6.18
CA VAL A 121 14.52 -0.54 -5.46
C VAL A 121 14.98 -1.23 -4.17
N ALA A 122 16.08 -1.97 -4.20
CA ALA A 122 16.66 -2.60 -3.01
C ALA A 122 17.15 -1.57 -1.98
N ILE A 123 17.82 -0.50 -2.41
CA ILE A 123 18.24 0.61 -1.53
C ILE A 123 17.01 1.30 -0.91
N ALA A 124 15.98 1.60 -1.71
CA ALA A 124 14.74 2.19 -1.22
C ALA A 124 14.06 1.27 -0.18
N LEU A 125 14.10 -0.05 -0.37
CA LEU A 125 13.59 -1.01 0.60
C LEU A 125 14.38 -1.00 1.92
N ILE A 126 15.71 -0.85 1.88
CA ILE A 126 16.55 -0.67 3.08
C ILE A 126 16.15 0.62 3.81
N VAL A 127 15.99 1.73 3.07
CA VAL A 127 15.59 3.02 3.64
C VAL A 127 14.19 2.93 4.25
N ASN A 128 13.25 2.26 3.59
CA ASN A 128 11.93 1.96 4.13
C ASN A 128 12.04 1.20 5.46
N GLY A 129 12.95 0.22 5.54
CA GLY A 129 13.25 -0.52 6.77
C GLY A 129 13.71 0.38 7.92
N ALA A 130 14.63 1.30 7.63
CA ALA A 130 15.11 2.28 8.61
C ALA A 130 13.98 3.23 9.07
N LEU A 131 13.16 3.72 8.14
CA LEU A 131 12.02 4.59 8.45
C LEU A 131 10.99 3.91 9.37
N LEU A 132 10.69 2.63 9.14
CA LEU A 132 9.77 1.86 10.00
C LEU A 132 10.31 1.69 11.41
N TRP A 133 11.62 1.46 11.53
CA TRP A 133 12.27 1.36 12.82
C TRP A 133 12.28 2.71 13.57
N ILE A 134 12.48 3.82 12.86
CA ILE A 134 12.33 5.17 13.41
C ILE A 134 10.88 5.43 13.85
N GLY A 135 9.90 5.08 13.02
CA GLY A 135 8.48 5.22 13.33
C GLY A 135 8.05 4.44 14.57
N ASP A 136 8.56 3.22 14.74
CA ASP A 136 8.36 2.40 15.95
C ASP A 136 8.92 3.07 17.21
N ARG A 137 10.08 3.73 17.10
CA ARG A 137 10.66 4.49 18.23
C ARG A 137 9.83 5.74 18.56
N ILE A 138 9.41 6.50 17.55
CA ILE A 138 8.57 7.69 17.72
C ILE A 138 7.27 7.31 18.44
N GLN A 139 6.60 6.27 17.96
CA GLN A 139 5.36 5.79 18.56
C GLN A 139 5.55 5.46 20.05
N ARG A 140 6.60 4.73 20.41
CA ARG A 140 6.88 4.35 21.80
C ARG A 140 7.16 5.55 22.69
N SER A 141 7.83 6.58 22.18
CA SER A 141 8.07 7.81 22.95
C SER A 141 6.78 8.59 23.26
N ARG A 142 5.72 8.39 22.47
CA ARG A 142 4.43 9.10 22.58
C ARG A 142 3.31 8.28 23.21
N ALA A 143 3.60 7.07 23.67
CA ALA A 143 2.60 6.10 24.14
C ALA A 143 1.75 6.57 25.35
N HIS A 144 2.12 7.67 26.02
CA HIS A 144 1.48 8.08 27.27
C HIS A 144 0.22 8.94 27.08
N GLN A 145 -0.02 9.55 25.92
CA GLN A 145 -1.26 10.32 25.62
C GLN A 145 -1.53 10.40 24.10
N PRO A 146 -1.95 9.30 23.43
CA PRO A 146 -2.31 9.38 22.02
C PRO A 146 -3.59 10.22 21.86
N PRO A 147 -3.61 11.29 21.04
CA PRO A 147 -4.87 11.94 20.66
C PRO A 147 -5.83 10.94 20.04
N GLU A 148 -7.12 11.02 20.40
CA GLU A 148 -8.14 10.13 19.84
C GLU A 148 -8.32 10.29 18.33
N LYS A 149 -8.02 11.48 17.78
CA LYS A 149 -8.36 11.88 16.41
C LYS A 149 -7.26 12.74 15.79
N LEU A 150 -7.01 12.55 14.50
CA LEU A 150 -6.13 13.43 13.73
C LEU A 150 -6.82 14.78 13.49
N THR A 151 -6.08 15.88 13.63
CA THR A 151 -6.48 17.15 13.02
C THR A 151 -6.41 17.06 11.49
N PHE A 152 -7.17 17.90 10.78
CA PHE A 152 -7.11 17.96 9.31
C PHE A 152 -5.73 18.30 8.77
N LYS A 153 -4.98 19.16 9.48
CA LYS A 153 -3.59 19.47 9.15
C LYS A 153 -2.71 18.23 9.25
N GLN A 154 -2.86 17.42 10.30
CA GLN A 154 -2.11 16.17 10.43
C GLN A 154 -2.51 15.16 9.34
N ALA A 155 -3.81 15.03 9.03
CA ALA A 155 -4.29 14.15 7.98
C ALA A 155 -3.70 14.52 6.60
N PHE A 156 -3.61 15.81 6.29
CA PHE A 156 -2.93 16.31 5.08
C PHE A 156 -1.45 15.89 5.04
N PHE A 157 -0.71 16.02 6.15
CA PHE A 157 0.69 15.59 6.21
C PHE A 157 0.88 14.08 6.11
N VAL A 158 -0.06 13.28 6.63
CA VAL A 158 -0.08 11.83 6.38
C VAL A 158 -0.24 11.54 4.89
N GLY A 159 -1.15 12.27 4.22
CA GLY A 159 -1.31 12.24 2.77
C GLY A 159 -0.07 12.66 1.98
N LEU A 160 0.67 13.66 2.48
CA LEU A 160 1.93 14.08 1.88
C LEU A 160 3.02 13.01 2.02
N ALA A 161 3.11 12.37 3.19
CA ALA A 161 4.05 11.26 3.39
C ALA A 161 3.79 10.10 2.42
N GLN A 162 2.51 9.84 2.09
CA GLN A 162 2.10 8.82 1.14
C GLN A 162 2.63 9.06 -0.28
N VAL A 163 2.94 10.30 -0.67
CA VAL A 163 3.57 10.60 -1.97
C VAL A 163 4.91 9.87 -2.13
N GLY A 164 5.65 9.65 -1.04
CA GLY A 164 6.90 8.88 -1.07
C GLY A 164 6.72 7.45 -1.54
N ALA A 165 5.51 6.89 -1.47
CA ALA A 165 5.19 5.55 -1.94
C ALA A 165 5.19 5.40 -3.47
N LEU A 166 5.25 6.52 -4.21
CA LEU A 166 5.43 6.51 -5.66
C LEU A 166 6.82 6.01 -6.07
N ILE A 167 7.77 5.96 -5.14
CA ILE A 167 9.11 5.43 -5.36
C ILE A 167 9.08 3.91 -5.03
N PRO A 168 9.34 3.02 -6.01
CA PRO A 168 9.39 1.58 -5.76
C PRO A 168 10.42 1.23 -4.68
N GLY A 169 10.03 0.37 -3.74
CA GLY A 169 10.82 0.03 -2.55
C GLY A 169 10.35 0.75 -1.28
N PHE A 170 9.65 1.88 -1.39
CA PHE A 170 8.93 2.45 -0.25
C PHE A 170 7.56 1.79 -0.09
N SER A 171 7.13 1.64 1.17
CA SER A 171 5.80 1.13 1.49
C SER A 171 4.83 2.27 1.73
N ARG A 172 3.73 2.30 0.96
CA ARG A 172 2.61 3.20 1.21
C ARG A 172 2.07 3.06 2.62
N SER A 173 1.71 1.83 3.01
CA SER A 173 1.13 1.57 4.32
C SER A 173 2.11 1.90 5.44
N GLY A 174 3.40 1.61 5.24
CA GLY A 174 4.48 1.96 6.16
C GLY A 174 4.62 3.47 6.37
N LEU A 175 4.76 4.25 5.30
CA LEU A 175 4.93 5.70 5.39
C LEU A 175 3.74 6.40 6.07
N THR A 176 2.51 5.99 5.75
CA THR A 176 1.31 6.56 6.37
C THR A 176 1.13 6.13 7.82
N MET A 177 1.48 4.89 8.17
CA MET A 177 1.50 4.43 9.58
C MET A 177 2.54 5.21 10.40
N ILE A 178 3.74 5.42 9.86
CA ILE A 178 4.79 6.22 10.51
C ILE A 178 4.30 7.67 10.72
N ALA A 179 3.73 8.29 9.70
CA ALA A 179 3.21 9.65 9.79
C ALA A 179 2.02 9.76 10.77
N GLY A 180 1.11 8.79 10.76
CA GLY A 180 0.00 8.71 11.71
C GLY A 180 0.48 8.57 13.15
N ASN A 181 1.47 7.70 13.39
CA ASN A 181 2.12 7.55 14.70
C ASN A 181 2.83 8.82 15.15
N ALA A 182 3.53 9.51 14.24
CA ALA A 182 4.17 10.79 14.52
C ALA A 182 3.14 11.90 14.85
N ALA A 183 1.96 11.83 14.25
CA ALA A 183 0.82 12.68 14.58
C ALA A 183 0.10 12.27 15.88
N GLY A 184 0.50 11.16 16.51
CA GLY A 184 0.03 10.73 17.83
C GLY A 184 -0.99 9.59 17.82
N LEU A 185 -1.33 9.02 16.66
CA LEU A 185 -2.21 7.84 16.63
C LEU A 185 -1.54 6.63 17.29
N SER A 186 -2.35 5.76 17.89
CA SER A 186 -1.92 4.42 18.29
C SER A 186 -1.58 3.58 17.04
N ALA A 187 -0.86 2.46 17.23
CA ALA A 187 -0.50 1.54 16.15
C ALA A 187 -1.73 1.06 15.38
N GLU A 188 -2.74 0.63 16.12
CA GLU A 188 -4.03 0.20 15.57
C GLU A 188 -4.68 1.31 14.75
N LYS A 189 -4.82 2.53 15.31
CA LYS A 189 -5.49 3.63 14.60
C LYS A 189 -4.70 4.15 13.41
N ALA A 190 -3.37 4.14 13.48
CA ALA A 190 -2.51 4.46 12.36
C ALA A 190 -2.63 3.41 11.25
N ALA A 191 -2.74 2.12 11.60
CA ALA A 191 -2.98 1.05 10.64
C ALA A 191 -4.37 1.14 10.00
N GLU A 192 -5.42 1.31 10.81
CA GLU A 192 -6.80 1.53 10.34
C GLU A 192 -6.86 2.72 9.38
N PHE A 193 -6.32 3.87 9.79
CA PHE A 193 -6.28 5.08 8.95
C PHE A 193 -5.51 4.83 7.66
N SER A 194 -4.34 4.18 7.72
CA SER A 194 -3.51 3.85 6.55
C SER A 194 -4.26 2.98 5.51
N PHE A 195 -4.99 1.97 5.98
CA PHE A 195 -5.78 1.09 5.11
C PHE A 195 -6.99 1.80 4.51
N LEU A 196 -7.74 2.54 5.33
CA LEU A 196 -8.87 3.35 4.85
C LEU A 196 -8.43 4.43 3.86
N LEU A 197 -7.28 5.07 4.10
CA LEU A 197 -6.73 6.14 3.25
C LEU A 197 -6.35 5.65 1.86
N GLY A 198 -5.73 4.46 1.75
CA GLY A 198 -5.33 3.93 0.46
C GLY A 198 -6.47 3.30 -0.34
N THR A 199 -7.54 2.85 0.32
CA THR A 199 -8.70 2.21 -0.34
C THR A 199 -9.27 3.05 -1.49
N PRO A 200 -9.65 4.34 -1.32
CA PRO A 200 -10.21 5.14 -2.41
C PRO A 200 -9.19 5.42 -3.53
N ILE A 201 -7.90 5.54 -3.21
CA ILE A 201 -6.84 5.78 -4.21
C ILE A 201 -6.65 4.55 -5.10
N ILE A 202 -6.52 3.37 -4.47
CA ILE A 202 -6.34 2.10 -5.18
C ILE A 202 -7.60 1.77 -5.99
N PHE A 203 -8.78 2.00 -5.40
CA PHE A 203 -10.03 1.79 -6.10
C PHE A 203 -10.18 2.71 -7.31
N ALA A 204 -9.90 4.01 -7.16
CA ALA A 204 -9.97 4.97 -8.26
C ALA A 204 -8.99 4.61 -9.40
N ALA A 205 -7.73 4.29 -9.07
CA ALA A 205 -6.75 3.84 -10.05
C ALA A 205 -7.21 2.55 -10.75
N GLY A 206 -7.74 1.59 -9.99
CA GLY A 206 -8.29 0.35 -10.53
C GLY A 206 -9.46 0.56 -11.49
N VAL A 207 -10.41 1.42 -11.12
CA VAL A 207 -11.60 1.73 -11.95
C VAL A 207 -11.23 2.48 -13.23
N LEU A 208 -10.25 3.38 -13.19
CA LEU A 208 -9.78 4.10 -14.39
C LEU A 208 -9.13 3.15 -15.41
N GLU A 209 -8.44 2.13 -14.94
CA GLU A 209 -7.71 1.17 -15.78
C GLU A 209 -8.55 -0.05 -16.19
N LEU A 210 -9.62 -0.37 -15.45
CA LEU A 210 -10.50 -1.53 -15.71
C LEU A 210 -11.08 -1.57 -17.14
N PRO A 211 -11.53 -0.46 -17.77
CA PRO A 211 -12.03 -0.48 -19.14
C PRO A 211 -11.03 -1.01 -20.17
N LYS A 212 -9.72 -0.83 -19.93
CA LYS A 212 -8.67 -1.31 -20.83
C LYS A 212 -8.57 -2.83 -20.82
N LEU A 213 -8.94 -3.50 -19.72
CA LEU A 213 -8.98 -4.97 -19.63
C LEU A 213 -10.02 -5.60 -20.57
N PHE A 214 -11.16 -4.94 -20.80
CA PHE A 214 -12.20 -5.47 -21.69
C PHE A 214 -11.80 -5.47 -23.17
N HIS A 215 -10.77 -4.69 -23.53
CA HIS A 215 -10.19 -4.68 -24.87
C HIS A 215 -9.17 -5.82 -25.07
N ALA A 216 -8.71 -6.45 -23.98
CA ALA A 216 -7.74 -7.55 -23.97
C ALA A 216 -8.40 -8.85 -23.50
N ARG A 217 -9.37 -9.37 -24.27
CA ARG A 217 -10.21 -10.52 -23.89
C ARG A 217 -9.41 -11.77 -23.50
N ASP A 218 -8.28 -12.01 -24.16
CA ASP A 218 -7.42 -13.17 -23.89
C ASP A 218 -6.75 -13.11 -22.51
N GLN A 219 -6.74 -11.94 -21.86
CA GLN A 219 -6.09 -11.68 -20.57
C GLN A 219 -7.09 -11.46 -19.43
N LEU A 220 -8.38 -11.31 -19.77
CA LEU A 220 -9.43 -11.03 -18.79
C LEU A 220 -9.55 -12.15 -17.75
N ALA A 221 -9.43 -13.41 -18.17
CA ALA A 221 -9.49 -14.56 -17.26
C ALA A 221 -8.32 -14.55 -16.25
N ASP A 222 -7.09 -14.33 -16.73
CA ASP A 222 -5.90 -14.25 -15.87
C ASP A 222 -5.99 -13.06 -14.89
N ALA A 223 -6.45 -11.89 -15.37
CA ALA A 223 -6.63 -10.71 -14.54
C ALA A 223 -7.71 -10.90 -13.46
N LEU A 224 -8.86 -11.49 -13.81
CA LEU A 224 -9.93 -11.78 -12.84
C LEU A 224 -9.49 -12.81 -11.81
N LEU A 225 -8.86 -13.90 -12.24
CA LEU A 225 -8.33 -14.92 -11.33
C LEU A 225 -7.29 -14.32 -10.39
N GLY A 226 -6.34 -13.54 -10.93
CA GLY A 226 -5.32 -12.88 -10.12
C GLY A 226 -5.92 -11.87 -9.15
N GLY A 227 -6.90 -11.09 -9.57
CA GLY A 227 -7.65 -10.16 -8.70
C GLY A 227 -8.35 -10.88 -7.55
N VAL A 228 -9.00 -12.02 -7.80
CA VAL A 228 -9.64 -12.84 -6.75
C VAL A 228 -8.61 -13.42 -5.78
N LEU A 229 -7.52 -14.01 -6.28
CA LEU A 229 -6.44 -14.54 -5.43
C LEU A 229 -5.81 -13.43 -4.57
N THR A 230 -5.60 -12.26 -5.16
CA THR A 230 -5.10 -11.07 -4.46
C THR A 230 -6.08 -10.61 -3.39
N ALA A 231 -7.39 -10.58 -3.67
CA ALA A 231 -8.40 -10.20 -2.71
C ALA A 231 -8.44 -11.15 -1.51
N VAL A 232 -8.33 -12.46 -1.73
CA VAL A 232 -8.25 -13.46 -0.65
C VAL A 232 -7.00 -13.23 0.20
N ALA A 233 -5.82 -13.12 -0.43
CA ALA A 233 -4.57 -12.88 0.27
C ALA A 233 -4.57 -11.55 1.05
N ALA A 234 -5.11 -10.49 0.46
CA ALA A 234 -5.25 -9.18 1.10
C ALA A 234 -6.23 -9.22 2.27
N TYR A 235 -7.34 -9.95 2.16
CA TYR A 235 -8.30 -10.11 3.25
C TYR A 235 -7.68 -10.84 4.46
N LEU A 236 -6.91 -11.89 4.21
CA LEU A 236 -6.15 -12.56 5.27
C LEU A 236 -5.09 -11.64 5.87
N SER A 237 -4.43 -10.84 5.04
CA SER A 237 -3.38 -9.90 5.45
C SER A 237 -3.91 -8.76 6.31
N VAL A 238 -5.01 -8.09 5.93
CA VAL A 238 -5.62 -7.04 6.76
C VAL A 238 -6.09 -7.61 8.10
N ARG A 239 -6.68 -8.80 8.10
CA ARG A 239 -7.15 -9.46 9.34
C ARG A 239 -5.98 -9.79 10.27
N PHE A 240 -4.86 -10.25 9.72
CA PHE A 240 -3.65 -10.50 10.50
C PHE A 240 -3.06 -9.20 11.04
N LEU A 241 -2.88 -8.18 10.17
CA LEU A 241 -2.24 -6.92 10.52
C LEU A 241 -3.04 -6.14 11.58
N MET A 242 -4.36 -6.09 11.46
CA MET A 242 -5.19 -5.42 12.46
C MET A 242 -5.03 -6.09 13.83
N ARG A 243 -5.12 -7.42 13.91
CA ARG A 243 -4.85 -8.16 15.16
C ARG A 243 -3.43 -7.98 15.68
N TYR A 244 -2.45 -7.92 14.79
CA TYR A 244 -1.05 -7.69 15.14
C TYR A 244 -0.87 -6.33 15.81
N PHE A 245 -1.45 -5.27 15.24
CA PHE A 245 -1.32 -3.90 15.76
C PHE A 245 -2.26 -3.57 16.93
N GLU A 246 -3.41 -4.22 17.06
CA GLU A 246 -4.29 -4.16 18.25
C GLU A 246 -3.58 -4.68 19.52
N GLY A 247 -2.72 -5.69 19.37
CA GLY A 247 -1.99 -6.28 20.48
C GLY A 247 -0.76 -5.46 20.91
N ARG A 248 0.43 -5.90 20.46
CA ARG A 248 1.74 -5.26 20.72
C ARG A 248 2.64 -5.25 19.50
N GLY A 249 2.05 -5.30 18.32
CA GLY A 249 2.75 -5.35 17.04
C GLY A 249 3.66 -4.13 16.83
N ARG A 250 4.79 -4.34 16.18
CA ARG A 250 5.88 -3.37 16.06
C ARG A 250 6.20 -3.10 14.60
N LEU A 251 6.24 -1.83 14.21
CA LEU A 251 6.72 -1.46 12.87
C LEU A 251 8.19 -1.88 12.69
N ALA A 252 8.97 -1.91 13.77
CA ALA A 252 10.36 -2.34 13.76
C ALA A 252 10.55 -3.78 13.27
N SER A 253 9.57 -4.68 13.47
CA SER A 253 9.66 -6.06 12.97
C SER A 253 9.65 -6.11 11.44
N PHE A 254 8.76 -5.34 10.81
CA PHE A 254 8.74 -5.17 9.36
C PHE A 254 9.94 -4.36 8.86
N GLY A 255 10.39 -3.39 9.66
CA GLY A 255 11.59 -2.61 9.36
C GLY A 255 12.85 -3.47 9.25
N MET A 256 13.03 -4.40 10.20
CA MET A 256 14.11 -5.39 10.17
C MET A 256 14.04 -6.27 8.93
N TYR A 257 12.85 -6.78 8.60
CA TYR A 257 12.64 -7.57 7.38
C TYR A 257 13.05 -6.79 6.12
N CYS A 258 12.57 -5.54 5.96
CA CYS A 258 12.89 -4.73 4.79
C CYS A 258 14.39 -4.46 4.67
N ALA A 259 15.06 -4.16 5.79
CA ALA A 259 16.51 -3.94 5.80
C ALA A 259 17.27 -5.19 5.37
N ILE A 260 16.93 -6.37 5.93
CA ILE A 260 17.59 -7.64 5.58
C ILE A 260 17.32 -8.01 4.12
N ALA A 261 16.05 -7.97 3.70
CA ALA A 261 15.65 -8.31 2.33
C ALA A 261 16.30 -7.36 1.31
N GLY A 262 16.32 -6.06 1.61
CA GLY A 262 16.95 -5.04 0.77
C GLY A 262 18.47 -5.21 0.67
N VAL A 263 19.18 -5.45 1.79
CA VAL A 263 20.63 -5.73 1.78
C VAL A 263 20.93 -7.00 0.99
N PHE A 264 20.15 -8.07 1.18
CA PHE A 264 20.29 -9.30 0.43
C PHE A 264 20.11 -9.07 -1.08
N CYS A 265 19.04 -8.41 -1.50
CA CYS A 265 18.78 -8.12 -2.91
C CYS A 265 19.87 -7.22 -3.52
N LEU A 266 20.30 -6.19 -2.78
CA LEU A 266 21.36 -5.28 -3.24
C LEU A 266 22.66 -6.06 -3.46
N GLY A 267 23.07 -6.88 -2.49
CA GLY A 267 24.24 -7.74 -2.63
C GLY A 267 24.13 -8.68 -3.83
N TRP A 268 22.99 -9.35 -3.99
CA TRP A 268 22.76 -10.25 -5.13
C TRP A 268 22.91 -9.53 -6.49
N PHE A 269 22.23 -8.39 -6.67
CA PHE A 269 22.24 -7.63 -7.92
C PHE A 269 23.51 -6.78 -8.15
N MET A 270 24.44 -6.75 -7.19
CA MET A 270 25.80 -6.24 -7.42
C MET A 270 26.68 -7.27 -8.13
N PHE A 271 26.41 -8.57 -7.94
CA PHE A 271 27.23 -9.65 -8.50
C PHE A 271 26.56 -10.42 -9.65
N HIS A 272 25.24 -10.30 -9.81
CA HIS A 272 24.49 -10.95 -10.87
C HIS A 272 23.86 -9.93 -11.83
N PRO A 273 23.82 -10.22 -13.14
CA PRO A 273 23.08 -9.41 -14.11
C PRO A 273 21.62 -9.31 -13.68
N GLN A 274 21.05 -8.12 -13.79
CA GLN A 274 19.62 -7.97 -13.54
C GLN A 274 18.84 -8.49 -14.75
N PRO A 275 17.77 -9.27 -14.53
CA PRO A 275 16.87 -9.71 -15.60
C PRO A 275 15.92 -8.57 -15.99
N VAL A 276 16.50 -7.46 -16.46
CA VAL A 276 15.77 -6.26 -16.93
C VAL A 276 15.58 -6.33 -18.42
#